data_AF-A0A497G2T5-F1
#
_entry.id   AF-A0A497G2T5-F1
#
_cell.length_a   1.000
_cell.length_b   1.000
_cell.length_c   1.000
_cell.angle_alpha   90.00
_cell.angle_beta   90.00
_cell.angle_gamma   90.00
#
_symmetry.space_group_name_H-M   'P 1'
#
loop_
_entity.id
_entity.type
_entity.pdbx_description
1 polymer ?
#
loop_
_entity_poly.entity_id
_entity_poly.type
_entity_poly.pdbx_seq_one_letter_code
_entity_poly.pdbx_strand_id
1 'polypeptide(L)'
;MAIVLDTRFLLTHTFPPSKDVKKLLREFTLRIFRHKVYLPLIVAVEYIKIAGKHLGLKEAENRLLSWLASGVHIVEMTYNDAVEAGKFC
;
A
#
# COMPACT_ATOMS: atom_id res chain seq x y z
N MET A 1 -17.05 -1.55 5.59
CA MET A 1 -15.98 -2.36 4.98
C MET A 1 -14.68 -1.56 5.05
N ALA A 2 -13.64 -2.13 5.65
CA ALA A 2 -12.30 -1.53 5.68
C ALA A 2 -11.48 -2.14 4.55
N ILE A 3 -10.72 -1.31 3.83
CA ILE A 3 -9.83 -1.78 2.77
C ILE A 3 -8.41 -1.68 3.29
N VAL A 4 -7.65 -2.76 3.21
CA VAL A 4 -6.25 -2.81 3.65
C VAL A 4 -5.38 -2.99 2.41
N LEU A 5 -4.40 -2.11 2.22
CA LEU A 5 -3.46 -2.21 1.11
C LEU A 5 -2.34 -3.19 1.46
N ASP A 6 -2.00 -4.05 0.50
CA ASP A 6 -0.86 -4.95 0.61
C ASP A 6 0.34 -4.45 -0.23
N THR A 7 1.49 -5.07 -0.01
CA THR A 7 2.74 -4.70 -0.67
C THR A 7 2.66 -4.92 -2.18
N ARG A 8 2.01 -6.02 -2.61
CA ARG A 8 1.90 -6.38 -4.03
C ARG A 8 1.08 -5.36 -4.81
N PHE A 9 -0.02 -4.89 -4.25
CA PHE A 9 -0.87 -3.88 -4.84
C PHE A 9 -0.09 -2.57 -5.02
N LEU A 10 0.60 -2.09 -3.97
CA LEU A 10 1.39 -0.86 -4.07
C LEU A 10 2.49 -0.97 -5.14
N LEU A 11 3.20 -2.10 -5.18
CA LEU A 11 4.23 -2.33 -6.19
C LEU A 11 3.65 -2.41 -7.59
N THR A 12 2.53 -3.09 -7.79
CA THR A 12 1.88 -3.20 -9.10
C THR A 12 1.30 -1.86 -9.54
N HIS A 13 0.81 -1.05 -8.60
CA HIS A 13 0.37 0.32 -8.87
C HIS A 13 1.53 1.22 -9.32
N THR A 14 2.71 1.04 -8.72
CA THR A 14 3.92 1.80 -9.09
C THR A 14 4.55 1.29 -10.38
N PHE A 15 4.58 -0.02 -10.59
CA PHE A 15 5.17 -0.69 -11.76
C PHE A 15 4.12 -1.56 -12.48
N PRO A 16 3.13 -0.96 -13.14
CA PRO A 16 2.09 -1.73 -13.80
C PRO A 16 2.68 -2.56 -14.96
N PRO A 17 2.33 -3.85 -15.08
CA PRO A 17 2.89 -4.74 -16.10
C PRO A 17 2.41 -4.42 -17.52
N SER A 18 1.29 -3.70 -17.65
CA SER A 18 0.76 -3.24 -18.94
C SER A 18 -0.06 -1.96 -18.80
N LYS A 19 -0.37 -1.31 -19.94
CA LYS A 19 -1.25 -0.14 -19.99
C LYS A 19 -2.68 -0.48 -19.54
N ASP A 20 -3.17 -1.68 -19.87
CA ASP A 20 -4.51 -2.12 -19.46
C ASP A 20 -4.59 -2.31 -17.96
N VAL A 21 -3.57 -2.94 -17.35
CA VAL A 21 -3.49 -3.09 -15.90
C VAL A 21 -3.39 -1.73 -15.21
N LYS A 22 -2.64 -0.77 -15.77
CA LYS A 22 -2.60 0.60 -15.25
C LYS A 22 -3.99 1.26 -15.23
N LYS A 23 -4.81 1.06 -16.27
CA LYS A 23 -6.18 1.58 -16.33
C LYS A 23 -7.07 0.93 -15.27
N LEU A 24 -7.03 -0.40 -15.16
CA LEU A 24 -7.79 -1.16 -14.15
C LEU A 24 -7.43 -0.73 -12.72
N LEU A 25 -6.13 -0.55 -12.44
CA LEU A 25 -5.67 -0.07 -11.14
C LEU A 25 -6.20 1.33 -10.84
N ARG A 26 -6.19 2.25 -11.81
CA ARG A 26 -6.75 3.60 -11.61
C ARG A 26 -8.24 3.56 -11.27
N GLU A 27 -9.01 2.75 -12.00
CA GLU A 27 -10.45 2.59 -11.76
C GLU A 27 -10.73 1.93 -10.39
N PHE A 28 -9.93 0.93 -10.03
CA PHE A 28 -10.00 0.28 -8.72
C PHE A 28 -9.66 1.26 -7.59
N THR A 29 -8.57 2.02 -7.72
CA THR A 29 -8.14 3.04 -6.78
C THR A 29 -9.26 4.06 -6.53
N LEU A 30 -9.91 4.56 -7.59
CA LEU A 30 -11.05 5.48 -7.46
C LEU A 30 -12.25 4.87 -6.72
N ARG A 31 -12.49 3.56 -6.87
CA ARG A 31 -13.57 2.86 -6.16
C ARG A 31 -13.25 2.65 -4.68
N ILE A 32 -12.01 2.27 -4.35
CA ILE A 32 -11.64 1.98 -2.95
C ILE A 32 -11.61 3.24 -2.09
N PHE A 33 -11.26 4.40 -2.65
CA PHE A 33 -11.26 5.68 -1.93
C PHE A 33 -12.66 6.16 -1.49
N ARG A 34 -13.73 5.49 -1.91
CA ARG A 34 -15.08 5.69 -1.33
C ARG A 34 -15.22 5.08 0.07
N HIS A 35 -14.23 4.33 0.53
CA HIS A 35 -14.19 3.65 1.82
C HIS A 35 -12.94 4.10 2.59
N LYS A 36 -12.87 3.76 3.88
CA LYS A 36 -11.63 3.92 4.65
C LYS A 36 -10.59 2.94 4.14
N VAL A 37 -9.45 3.47 3.70
CA VAL A 37 -8.30 2.70 3.22
C VAL A 37 -7.20 2.78 4.27
N TYR A 38 -6.65 1.63 4.62
CA TYR A 38 -5.62 1.47 5.64
C TYR A 38 -4.35 0.90 5.03
N LEU A 39 -3.22 1.38 5.53
CA LEU A 39 -1.89 0.93 5.16
C LEU A 39 -1.15 0.46 6.41
N PRO A 40 -0.95 -0.85 6.61
CA PRO A 40 -0.13 -1.36 7.69
C PRO A 40 1.31 -0.84 7.59
N LEU A 41 1.92 -0.46 8.71
CA LEU A 41 3.28 0.10 8.72
C LEU A 41 4.31 -0.87 8.10
N ILE A 42 4.15 -2.19 8.29
CA ILE A 42 5.03 -3.20 7.66
C ILE A 42 4.96 -3.16 6.13
N VAL A 43 3.78 -2.91 5.56
CA VAL A 43 3.59 -2.81 4.11
C VAL A 43 4.34 -1.58 3.57
N ALA A 44 4.35 -0.46 4.31
CA ALA A 44 5.14 0.71 3.94
C ALA A 44 6.65 0.39 3.95
N VAL A 45 7.14 -0.33 4.96
CA VAL A 45 8.55 -0.77 5.04
C VAL A 45 8.92 -1.66 3.85
N GLU A 46 8.10 -2.66 3.55
CA GLU A 46 8.34 -3.57 2.42
C GLU A 46 8.32 -2.83 1.08
N TYR A 47 7.36 -1.91 0.90
CA TYR A 47 7.29 -1.08 -0.30
C TYR A 47 8.54 -0.22 -0.48
N ILE A 48 8.98 0.52 0.56
CA ILE A 48 10.20 1.36 0.49
C ILE A 48 11.42 0.50 0.15
N LYS A 49 11.56 -0.66 0.81
CA LYS A 49 12.67 -1.59 0.58
C LYS A 49 12.72 -2.10 -0.87
N ILE A 50 11.58 -2.40 -1.47
CA ILE A 50 11.50 -2.98 -2.82
C ILE A 50 11.51 -1.86 -3.87
N ALA A 51 10.55 -0.94 -3.83
CA ALA A 51 10.42 0.14 -4.80
C ALA A 51 11.62 1.10 -4.75
N GLY A 52 12.20 1.35 -3.56
CA GLY A 52 13.36 2.20 -3.39
C GLY A 52 14.61 1.68 -4.10
N LYS A 53 14.75 0.37 -4.31
CA LYS A 53 15.84 -0.21 -5.12
C LYS A 53 15.71 0.13 -6.61
N HIS A 54 14.49 0.38 -7.08
CA HIS A 54 14.20 0.67 -8.49
C HIS A 54 14.05 2.17 -8.79
N LEU A 55 13.52 2.95 -7.84
CA LEU A 55 13.22 4.38 -8.02
C LEU A 55 14.17 5.31 -7.25
N GLY A 56 14.94 4.78 -6.29
CA GLY A 56 15.60 5.55 -5.24
C GLY A 56 14.71 5.74 -4.01
N LEU A 57 15.33 5.79 -2.82
CA LEU A 57 14.62 5.84 -1.54
C LEU A 57 13.67 7.03 -1.43
N LYS A 58 14.15 8.22 -1.77
CA LYS A 58 13.35 9.46 -1.68
C LYS A 58 12.11 9.42 -2.58
N GLU A 59 12.24 8.84 -3.77
CA GLU A 59 11.11 8.75 -4.70
C GLU A 59 10.09 7.69 -4.28
N ALA A 60 10.54 6.58 -3.69
CA ALA A 60 9.64 5.62 -3.06
C ALA A 60 8.87 6.25 -1.88
N GLU A 61 9.55 7.02 -1.04
CA GLU A 61 8.93 7.76 0.07
C GLU A 61 7.89 8.79 -0.41
N ASN A 62 8.24 9.62 -1.41
CA ASN A 62 7.31 10.59 -2.01
C ASN A 62 6.01 9.93 -2.52
N ARG A 63 6.13 8.73 -3.10
CA ARG A 63 4.96 7.96 -3.57
C ARG A 63 4.09 7.47 -2.42
N LEU A 64 4.68 7.03 -1.31
CA LEU A 64 3.93 6.69 -0.10
C LEU A 64 3.24 7.92 0.49
N LEU A 65 3.94 9.04 0.59
CA LEU A 65 3.36 10.31 1.04
C LEU A 65 2.17 10.73 0.18
N SER A 66 2.21 10.46 -1.14
CA SER A 66 1.08 10.72 -2.04
C SER A 66 -0.15 9.86 -1.70
N TRP A 67 0.03 8.61 -1.28
CA TRP A 67 -1.07 7.77 -0.80
C TRP A 67 -1.66 8.30 0.51
N LEU A 68 -0.83 8.70 1.46
CA LEU A 68 -1.28 9.29 2.72
C LEU A 68 -2.03 10.61 2.50
N ALA A 69 -1.49 11.47 1.64
CA ALA A 69 -2.14 12.72 1.23
C ALA A 69 -3.49 12.48 0.50
N SER A 70 -3.66 11.33 -0.14
CA SER A 70 -4.92 10.92 -0.78
C SER A 70 -5.95 10.34 0.20
N GLY A 71 -5.66 10.32 1.51
CA GLY A 71 -6.57 9.87 2.56
C GLY A 71 -6.40 8.42 3.01
N VAL A 72 -5.27 7.77 2.66
CA VAL A 72 -4.92 6.46 3.23
C VAL A 72 -4.42 6.64 4.66
N HIS A 73 -4.95 5.84 5.59
CA HIS A 73 -4.57 5.88 7.00
C HIS A 73 -3.46 4.85 7.28
N ILE A 74 -2.32 5.32 7.77
CA ILE A 74 -1.28 4.40 8.26
C ILE A 74 -1.72 3.76 9.57
N VAL A 75 -1.44 2.47 9.73
CA VAL A 75 -1.78 1.69 10.93
C VAL A 75 -0.49 1.13 11.51
N GLU A 76 -0.17 1.54 12.72
CA GLU A 76 0.92 0.96 13.50
C GLU A 76 0.54 -0.45 13.96
N MET A 77 1.55 -1.31 14.11
CA MET A 77 1.34 -2.68 14.57
C MET A 77 2.10 -2.89 15.88
N THR A 78 1.43 -3.55 16.81
CA THR A 78 1.94 -3.91 18.13
C THR A 78 2.20 -5.41 18.24
N TYR A 79 2.83 -5.83 19.33
CA TYR A 79 2.99 -7.25 19.64
C TYR A 79 1.64 -7.99 19.72
N ASN A 80 0.61 -7.35 20.27
CA ASN A 80 -0.71 -7.96 20.40
C ASN A 80 -1.34 -8.21 19.03
N ASP A 81 -1.16 -7.30 18.07
CA ASP A 81 -1.64 -7.50 16.70
C ASP A 81 -0.97 -8.71 16.04
N ALA A 82 0.34 -8.90 16.29
CA ALA A 82 1.08 -10.06 15.78
C ALA A 82 0.59 -11.39 16.40
N VAL A 83 0.36 -11.41 17.72
CA VAL A 83 -0.19 -12.59 18.42
C VAL A 83 -1.59 -12.93 17.90
N GLU A 84 -2.45 -11.92 17.72
CA GLU A 84 -3.80 -12.12 17.22
C GLU A 84 -3.80 -12.61 15.77
N ALA A 85 -3.00 -11.99 14.89
CA ALA A 85 -2.85 -12.42 13.50
C ALA A 85 -2.39 -13.89 13.40
N GLY A 86 -1.48 -14.32 14.27
CA GLY A 86 -1.00 -15.71 14.33
C GLY A 86 -2.07 -16.75 14.65
N LYS A 87 -3.23 -16.36 15.20
CA LYS A 87 -4.35 -17.29 15.46
C LYS A 87 -5.15 -17.63 14.20
N PHE A 88 -5.00 -16.83 13.14
CA PHE A 88 -5.68 -17.01 11.85
C PHE A 88 -4.80 -17.71 10.80
N CYS A 89 -3.61 -18.18 11.20
CA CYS A 89 -2.67 -18.91 10.36
C CYS A 89 -2.83 -20.43 10.47
#